data_AF-A0A2J6HVD8-F1
#
_entry.id   AF-A0A2J6HVD8-F1
#
_cell.length_a   1.000
_cell.length_b   1.000
_cell.length_c   1.000
_cell.angle_alpha   90.00
_cell.angle_beta   90.00
_cell.angle_gamma   90.00
#
_symmetry.space_group_name_H-M   'P 1'
#
loop_
_entity.id
_entity.type
_entity.pdbx_description
1 polymer ?
#
loop_
_entity_poly.entity_id
_entity_poly.type
_entity_poly.pdbx_seq_one_letter_code
_entity_poly.pdbx_strand_id
1 'polypeptide(L)'
;MYFWRDNSGKEIDCIIEGLEHPKAIEIKSSATLHSDFYKNLKWWKTLSESEHLALIYGGDESYTRSGVTTLGWKDCIKILT
;
A
#
# COMPACT_ATOMS: atom_id res chain seq x y z
N MET A 1 -10.42 -7.62 5.94
CA MET A 1 -9.47 -7.40 4.83
C MET A 1 -10.25 -7.54 3.55
N TYR A 2 -10.26 -6.51 2.72
CA TYR A 2 -11.01 -6.48 1.47
C TYR A 2 -10.07 -6.13 0.31
N PHE A 3 -10.30 -6.69 -0.88
CA PHE A 3 -9.70 -6.18 -2.11
C PHE A 3 -10.63 -5.11 -2.71
N TRP A 4 -10.09 -4.12 -3.40
CA TRP A 4 -10.87 -3.04 -4.02
C TRP A 4 -10.45 -2.80 -5.46
N ARG A 5 -11.45 -2.56 -6.35
CA ARG A 5 -11.23 -2.23 -7.75
C ARG A 5 -12.34 -1.30 -8.28
N ASP A 6 -11.98 -0.25 -9.03
CA ASP A 6 -12.96 0.56 -9.77
C ASP A 6 -13.28 0.01 -11.17
N ASN A 7 -14.34 0.58 -11.77
CA ASN A 7 -14.75 0.29 -13.15
C ASN A 7 -13.71 0.71 -14.21
N SER A 8 -12.71 1.52 -13.84
CA SER A 8 -11.65 1.99 -14.71
C SER A 8 -10.39 1.12 -14.59
N GLY A 9 -10.43 0.06 -13.79
CA GLY A 9 -9.35 -0.91 -13.62
C GLY A 9 -8.25 -0.49 -12.64
N LYS A 10 -8.47 0.51 -11.79
CA LYS A 10 -7.55 0.79 -10.67
C LYS A 10 -7.85 -0.17 -9.52
N GLU A 11 -6.79 -0.65 -8.90
CA GLU A 11 -6.86 -1.71 -7.89
C GLU A 11 -6.10 -1.30 -6.64
N ILE A 12 -6.56 -1.79 -5.50
CA ILE A 12 -5.82 -1.81 -4.22
C ILE A 12 -5.95 -3.24 -3.70
N ASP A 13 -4.80 -3.91 -3.51
CA ASP A 13 -4.75 -5.33 -3.14
C ASP A 13 -5.45 -5.59 -1.79
N CYS A 14 -5.30 -4.68 -0.84
CA CYS A 14 -5.87 -4.82 0.49
C CYS A 14 -6.25 -3.47 1.14
N ILE A 15 -7.41 -3.44 1.79
CA ILE A 15 -7.86 -2.35 2.65
C ILE A 15 -8.08 -2.84 4.09
N ILE A 16 -7.60 -2.06 5.05
CA ILE A 16 -7.89 -2.20 6.48
C ILE A 16 -8.75 -1.01 6.91
N GLU A 17 -9.93 -1.31 7.44
CA GLU A 17 -10.88 -0.34 7.99
C GLU A 17 -10.74 -0.24 9.53
N GLY A 18 -11.33 0.78 10.15
CA GLY A 18 -11.32 0.98 11.60
C GLY A 18 -10.45 2.15 12.08
N LEU A 19 -9.81 2.87 11.15
CA LEU A 19 -9.21 4.19 11.38
C LEU A 19 -10.16 5.28 10.83
N GLU A 20 -9.85 6.54 11.09
CA GLU A 20 -10.58 7.69 10.51
C GLU A 20 -10.62 7.62 8.98
N HIS A 21 -9.50 7.21 8.36
CA HIS A 21 -9.39 6.91 6.94
C HIS A 21 -8.88 5.48 6.71
N PRO A 22 -9.39 4.74 5.71
CA PRO A 22 -8.98 3.36 5.45
C PRO A 22 -7.49 3.28 5.05
N LYS A 23 -6.78 2.30 5.62
CA LYS A 23 -5.39 2.01 5.29
C LYS A 23 -5.35 1.17 4.01
N ALA A 24 -4.69 1.67 2.97
CA ALA A 24 -4.55 0.99 1.68
C ALA A 24 -3.17 0.34 1.53
N ILE A 25 -3.18 -0.86 0.97
CA ILE A 25 -2.02 -1.75 0.93
C ILE A 25 -1.90 -2.30 -0.48
N GLU A 26 -0.71 -2.13 -1.06
CA GLU A 26 -0.27 -2.79 -2.30
C GLU A 26 0.77 -3.86 -1.98
N ILE A 27 0.72 -5.00 -2.67
CA ILE A 27 1.61 -6.14 -2.48
C ILE A 27 2.27 -6.48 -3.81
N LYS A 28 3.60 -6.60 -3.82
CA LYS A 28 4.38 -6.93 -5.01
C LYS A 28 5.43 -7.98 -4.68
N SER A 29 5.54 -9.04 -5.47
CA SER A 29 6.53 -10.10 -5.21
C SER A 29 7.96 -9.73 -5.62
N SER A 30 8.14 -8.66 -6.40
CA SER A 30 9.46 -8.18 -6.84
C SER A 30 10.33 -7.72 -5.66
N ALA A 31 11.61 -8.13 -5.66
CA ALA A 31 12.61 -7.64 -4.72
C ALA A 31 13.15 -6.25 -5.07
N THR A 32 13.04 -5.83 -6.34
CA THR A 32 13.43 -4.50 -6.78
C THR A 32 12.22 -3.59 -6.84
N LEU A 33 12.33 -2.40 -6.23
CA LEU A 33 11.26 -1.41 -6.21
C LEU A 33 11.21 -0.63 -7.52
N HIS A 34 10.00 -0.49 -8.06
CA HIS A 34 9.71 0.39 -9.19
C HIS A 34 8.78 1.52 -8.74
N SER A 35 8.94 2.71 -9.31
CA SER A 35 8.06 3.86 -9.03
C SER A 35 6.59 3.56 -9.27
N ASP A 36 6.30 2.65 -10.21
CA ASP A 36 4.96 2.29 -10.62
C ASP A 36 4.21 1.50 -9.55
N PHE A 37 4.92 0.85 -8.61
CA PHE A 37 4.30 0.17 -7.47
C PHE A 37 3.50 1.11 -6.57
N TYR A 38 3.83 2.41 -6.62
CA TYR A 38 3.18 3.45 -5.81
C TYR A 38 2.03 4.14 -6.55
N LYS A 39 1.79 3.83 -7.83
CA LYS A 39 0.82 4.56 -8.66
C LYS A 39 -0.60 4.47 -8.10
N ASN A 40 -1.04 3.27 -7.76
CA ASN A 40 -2.37 3.04 -7.21
C ASN A 40 -2.53 3.68 -5.82
N LEU A 41 -1.50 3.58 -4.96
CA LEU A 41 -1.51 4.22 -3.63
C LEU A 41 -1.58 5.75 -3.72
N LYS A 42 -0.85 6.37 -4.66
CA LYS A 42 -0.92 7.82 -4.91
C LYS A 42 -2.31 8.24 -5.37
N TRP A 43 -2.92 7.46 -6.25
CA TRP A 43 -4.28 7.71 -6.68
C TRP A 43 -5.28 7.50 -5.52
N TRP A 44 -5.12 6.46 -4.71
CA TRP A 44 -5.97 6.19 -3.54
C TRP A 44 -5.91 7.32 -2.51
N LYS A 45 -4.73 7.87 -2.28
CA LYS A 45 -4.54 9.06 -1.43
C LYS A 45 -5.43 10.21 -1.88
N THR A 46 -5.50 10.48 -3.18
CA THR A 46 -6.34 11.57 -3.72
C THR A 46 -7.84 11.27 -3.65
N LEU A 47 -8.24 10.00 -3.68
CA LEU A 47 -9.65 9.61 -3.61
C LEU A 47 -10.19 9.58 -2.18
N SER A 48 -9.40 9.01 -1.25
CA SER A 48 -9.83 8.68 0.12
C SER A 48 -9.37 9.68 1.16
N GLU A 49 -8.49 10.62 0.78
CA GLU A 49 -7.76 11.53 1.68
C GLU A 49 -6.95 10.79 2.75
N SER A 50 -6.71 9.48 2.58
CA SER A 50 -5.96 8.66 3.52
C SER A 50 -4.45 8.89 3.40
N GLU A 51 -3.82 9.15 4.55
CA GLU A 51 -2.36 9.14 4.71
C GLU A 51 -1.83 7.76 5.10
N HIS A 52 -2.70 6.77 5.32
CA HIS A 52 -2.33 5.42 5.72
C HIS A 52 -2.10 4.54 4.48
N LEU A 53 -0.92 4.67 3.87
CA LEU A 53 -0.55 3.98 2.64
C LEU A 53 0.63 3.05 2.89
N ALA A 54 0.53 1.82 2.43
CA ALA A 54 1.61 0.85 2.58
C ALA A 54 1.87 0.06 1.29
N LEU A 55 3.15 -0.23 1.05
CA LEU A 55 3.61 -1.12 0.00
C LEU A 55 4.39 -2.27 0.65
N ILE A 56 3.93 -3.50 0.48
CA ILE A 56 4.69 -4.70 0.82
C ILE A 56 5.37 -5.19 -0.44
N TYR A 57 6.69 -5.39 -0.39
CA TYR A 57 7.45 -5.89 -1.55
C TYR A 57 8.39 -7.05 -1.19
N GLY A 58 8.91 -7.74 -2.20
CA GLY A 58 9.73 -8.94 -2.04
C GLY A 58 11.17 -8.68 -1.57
N GLY A 59 11.56 -7.44 -1.29
CA GLY A 59 12.88 -7.12 -0.74
C GLY A 59 12.93 -7.18 0.78
N ASP A 60 14.09 -6.83 1.34
CA ASP A 60 14.37 -6.96 2.77
C ASP A 60 14.41 -5.62 3.52
N GLU A 61 14.39 -4.48 2.83
CA GLU A 61 14.47 -3.17 3.45
C GLU A 61 13.07 -2.62 3.75
N SER A 62 12.91 -1.93 4.88
CA SER A 62 11.67 -1.27 5.25
C SER A 62 11.95 0.20 5.55
N TYR A 63 11.18 1.11 4.95
CA TYR A 63 11.34 2.55 5.10
C TYR A 63 10.10 3.31 4.66
N THR A 64 9.98 4.57 5.07
CA THR A 64 8.95 5.48 4.56
C THR A 64 9.49 6.28 3.40
N ARG A 65 8.80 6.26 2.25
CA ARG A 65 9.14 7.06 1.07
C ARG A 65 7.91 7.84 0.60
N SER A 66 8.04 9.16 0.55
CA SER A 66 6.99 10.05 0.02
C SER A 66 5.61 9.84 0.68
N GLY A 67 5.57 9.58 1.99
CA GLY A 67 4.34 9.34 2.74
C GLY A 67 3.76 7.93 2.61
N VAL A 68 4.47 6.99 1.98
CA VAL A 68 4.08 5.57 1.92
C VAL A 68 5.04 4.75 2.77
N THR A 69 4.49 3.89 3.63
CA THR A 69 5.26 2.90 4.39
C THR A 69 5.60 1.72 3.49
N THR A 70 6.86 1.62 3.06
CA THR A 70 7.36 0.50 2.27
C THR A 70 7.95 -0.55 3.22
N LEU A 71 7.43 -1.77 3.17
CA LEU A 71 7.84 -2.89 4.01
C LEU A 71 8.38 -4.03 3.16
N GLY A 72 9.56 -4.52 3.51
CA GLY A 72 9.99 -5.83 3.05
C GLY A 72 9.02 -6.90 3.55
N TRP A 73 8.83 -7.98 2.79
CA TRP A 73 7.80 -8.99 3.09
C TRP A 73 7.94 -9.61 4.49
N LYS A 74 9.16 -9.73 5.02
CA LYS A 74 9.45 -10.22 6.38
C LYS A 74 8.91 -9.32 7.48
N ASP A 75 8.76 -8.03 7.17
CA ASP A 75 8.29 -6.99 8.06
C ASP A 75 6.80 -6.68 7.89
N CYS A 76 6.08 -7.43 7.03
CA CYS A 76 4.68 -7.11 6.68
C CYS A 76 3.75 -7.04 7.89
N ILE A 77 4.06 -7.74 8.99
CA ILE A 77 3.26 -7.70 10.22
C ILE A 77 3.18 -6.29 10.85
N LYS A 78 4.19 -5.43 10.59
CA LYS A 78 4.22 -4.02 11.05
C LYS A 78 3.12 -3.16 10.43
N ILE A 79 2.36 -3.69 9.47
CA ILE A 79 1.22 -2.99 8.89
C ILE A 79 0.01 -2.92 9.84
N LEU A 80 -0.04 -3.79 10.85
CA LEU A 80 -1.12 -3.85 11.85
C LEU A 80 -0.87 -2.93 13.05
N THR A 81 0.37 -2.45 13.22
CA THR A 81 0.71 -1.41 14.19
C THR A 81 0.37 -0.02 13.65
#